data_AF-A0A564WHE1-F1
#
_entry.id   AF-A0A564WHE1-F1
#
_cell.length_a   1.000
_cell.length_b   1.000
_cell.length_c   1.000
_cell.angle_alpha   90.00
_cell.angle_beta   90.00
_cell.angle_gamma   90.00
#
_symmetry.space_group_name_H-M   'P 1'
#
loop_
_entity.id
_entity.type
_entity.pdbx_description
1 polymer ?
#
loop_
_entity_poly.entity_id
_entity_poly.type
_entity_poly.pdbx_seq_one_letter_code
_entity_poly.pdbx_strand_id
1 'polypeptide(L)'
;MTESWPVAVETAADVLGEMLIALAEGEAEHTHEDIAAAVLTAGLTTLLTEEPSPERLDEVAGVLYGKLHDGGGEAWAALGAPERGFWLDLAAAAIRAADSALLTAAGQQPPRTIS
;
A
#
# COMPACT_ATOMS: atom_id res chain seq x y z
N MET A 1 -5.94 -8.43 14.84
CA MET A 1 -5.90 -7.47 13.73
C MET A 1 -6.89 -7.97 12.71
N THR A 2 -7.89 -7.16 12.37
CA THR A 2 -8.78 -7.47 11.25
C THR A 2 -7.91 -7.42 10.00
N GLU A 3 -7.97 -8.43 9.15
CA GLU A 3 -7.27 -8.37 7.86
C GLU A 3 -7.79 -7.14 7.09
N SER A 4 -6.94 -6.44 6.36
CA SER A 4 -7.29 -5.18 5.67
C SER A 4 -8.04 -5.40 4.35
N TRP A 5 -7.90 -6.59 3.79
CA TRP A 5 -8.49 -6.97 2.52
C TRP A 5 -10.04 -7.02 2.53
N PRO A 6 -10.76 -7.47 3.59
CA PRO A 6 -12.22 -7.41 3.63
C PRO A 6 -12.71 -5.96 3.58
N VAL A 7 -12.08 -5.06 4.32
CA VAL A 7 -12.43 -3.62 4.32
C VAL A 7 -12.14 -3.00 2.95
N ALA A 8 -11.04 -3.39 2.30
CA ALA A 8 -10.73 -2.95 0.94
C ALA A 8 -11.76 -3.44 -0.08
N VAL A 9 -12.24 -4.69 0.05
CA VAL A 9 -13.30 -5.24 -0.80
C VAL A 9 -14.63 -4.53 -0.57
N GLU A 10 -14.99 -4.28 0.69
CA GLU A 10 -16.20 -3.51 1.05
C GLU A 10 -16.13 -2.09 0.46
N THR A 11 -15.01 -1.39 0.63
CA THR A 11 -14.80 -0.05 0.07
C THR A 11 -14.93 -0.04 -1.45
N ALA A 12 -14.36 -1.04 -2.14
CA ALA A 12 -14.46 -1.19 -3.59
C ALA A 12 -15.91 -1.47 -4.03
N ALA A 13 -16.65 -2.29 -3.28
CA ALA A 13 -18.05 -2.60 -3.56
C ALA A 13 -18.98 -1.39 -3.35
N ASP A 14 -18.72 -0.58 -2.33
CA ASP A 14 -19.47 0.66 -2.07
C ASP A 14 -19.31 1.65 -3.24
N VAL A 15 -18.07 1.89 -3.67
CA VAL A 15 -17.78 2.76 -4.85
C VAL A 15 -18.48 2.24 -6.10
N LEU A 16 -18.46 0.92 -6.34
CA LEU A 16 -19.18 0.33 -7.46
C LEU A 16 -20.69 0.61 -7.36
N GLY A 17 -21.28 0.40 -6.18
CA GLY A 17 -22.70 0.64 -5.92
C GLY A 17 -23.11 2.08 -6.20
N GLU A 18 -22.35 3.05 -5.67
CA GLU A 18 -22.60 4.48 -5.87
C GLU A 18 -22.55 4.88 -7.36
N MET A 19 -21.53 4.43 -8.09
CA MET A 19 -21.41 4.74 -9.52
C MET A 19 -22.52 4.12 -10.37
N LEU A 20 -22.97 2.90 -10.02
CA LEU A 20 -24.09 2.25 -10.71
C LEU A 20 -25.43 2.95 -10.44
N ILE A 21 -25.65 3.47 -9.23
CA ILE A 21 -26.83 4.28 -8.90
C ILE A 21 -26.82 5.58 -9.71
N ALA A 22 -25.71 6.33 -9.72
CA ALA A 22 -25.59 7.57 -10.47
C ALA A 22 -25.81 7.38 -11.98
N LEU A 23 -25.33 6.26 -12.54
CA LEU A 23 -25.58 5.88 -13.93
C LEU A 23 -27.06 5.59 -14.19
N ALA A 24 -27.72 4.88 -13.27
CA ALA A 24 -29.14 4.52 -13.39
C ALA A 24 -30.07 5.75 -13.25
N GLU A 25 -29.68 6.73 -12.45
CA GLU A 25 -30.42 7.98 -12.25
C GLU A 25 -30.13 9.03 -13.35
N GLY A 26 -29.16 8.77 -14.22
CA GLY A 26 -28.76 9.67 -15.30
C GLY A 26 -27.99 10.90 -14.80
N GLU A 27 -27.43 10.83 -13.58
CA GLU A 27 -26.66 11.90 -12.95
C GLU A 27 -25.20 11.93 -13.42
N ALA A 28 -24.69 10.80 -13.94
CA ALA A 28 -23.35 10.69 -14.47
C ALA A 28 -23.27 9.75 -15.69
N GLU A 29 -22.38 10.08 -16.63
CA GLU A 29 -21.97 9.17 -17.70
C GLU A 29 -20.61 8.57 -17.32
N HIS A 30 -20.59 7.31 -16.92
CA HIS A 30 -19.38 6.55 -16.64
C HIS A 30 -19.17 5.47 -17.69
N THR A 31 -17.97 5.39 -18.24
CA THR A 31 -17.59 4.22 -19.05
C THR A 31 -17.29 3.03 -18.13
N HIS A 32 -17.30 1.82 -18.68
CA HIS A 32 -16.89 0.62 -17.92
C HIS A 32 -15.44 0.74 -17.41
N GLU A 33 -14.58 1.43 -18.16
CA GLU A 33 -13.19 1.67 -17.78
C GLU A 33 -13.10 2.63 -16.59
N ASP A 34 -13.92 3.67 -16.55
CA ASP A 34 -13.99 4.60 -15.40
C ASP A 34 -14.43 3.89 -14.13
N ILE A 35 -15.46 3.04 -14.22
CA ILE A 35 -15.96 2.25 -13.09
C ILE A 35 -14.88 1.28 -12.60
N ALA A 36 -14.24 0.54 -13.52
CA ALA A 36 -13.19 -0.41 -13.17
C ALA A 36 -11.99 0.29 -12.50
N ALA A 37 -11.58 1.45 -13.03
CA ALA A 37 -10.48 2.24 -12.47
C ALA A 37 -10.82 2.77 -11.07
N ALA A 38 -12.03 3.31 -10.87
CA ALA A 38 -12.48 3.83 -9.59
C ALA A 38 -12.55 2.74 -8.51
N VAL A 39 -13.16 1.59 -8.83
CA VAL A 39 -13.31 0.45 -7.91
C VAL A 39 -11.95 -0.12 -7.51
N LEU A 40 -11.05 -0.34 -8.49
CA LEU A 40 -9.70 -0.82 -8.23
C LEU A 40 -8.90 0.17 -7.35
N THR A 41 -9.00 1.46 -7.67
CA THR A 41 -8.27 2.51 -6.94
C THR A 41 -8.78 2.65 -5.51
N ALA A 42 -10.08 2.52 -5.26
CA ALA A 42 -10.67 2.57 -3.94
C ALA A 42 -10.18 1.42 -3.05
N GLY A 43 -10.24 0.19 -3.53
CA GLY A 43 -9.73 -0.97 -2.80
C GLY A 43 -8.21 -0.91 -2.57
N LEU A 44 -7.45 -0.49 -3.59
CA LEU A 44 -6.00 -0.30 -3.47
C LEU A 44 -5.67 0.77 -2.43
N THR A 45 -6.43 1.86 -2.38
CA THR A 45 -6.21 2.93 -1.39
C THR A 45 -6.36 2.40 0.03
N THR A 46 -7.42 1.64 0.32
CA THR A 46 -7.60 1.03 1.64
C THR A 46 -6.44 0.11 2.01
N LEU A 47 -5.99 -0.74 1.09
CA LEU A 47 -4.85 -1.64 1.32
C LEU A 47 -3.53 -0.90 1.59
N LEU A 48 -3.31 0.23 0.94
CA LEU A 48 -2.08 1.02 1.05
C LEU A 48 -2.07 2.01 2.23
N THR A 49 -3.21 2.18 2.91
CA THR A 49 -3.31 3.08 4.09
C THR A 49 -2.92 2.42 5.41
N GLU A 50 -2.74 1.10 5.44
CA GLU A 50 -2.33 0.38 6.64
C GLU A 50 -0.80 0.29 6.80
N GLU A 51 -0.36 0.05 8.03
CA GLU A 51 1.04 -0.32 8.29
C GLU A 51 1.38 -1.62 7.55
N PRO A 52 2.56 -1.71 6.93
CA PRO A 52 3.00 -2.95 6.30
C PRO A 52 3.11 -4.07 7.33
N SER A 53 2.75 -5.31 6.93
CA SER A 53 2.85 -6.45 7.85
C SER A 53 4.29 -6.71 8.28
N PRO A 54 4.51 -7.29 9.47
CA PRO A 54 5.86 -7.62 9.95
C PRO A 54 6.66 -8.50 8.98
N GLU A 55 6.00 -9.42 8.29
CA GLU A 55 6.63 -10.30 7.28
C GLU A 55 7.09 -9.51 6.06
N ARG A 56 6.25 -8.57 5.57
CA ARG A 56 6.62 -7.68 4.45
C ARG A 56 7.77 -6.76 4.84
N LEU A 57 7.77 -6.25 6.08
CA LEU A 57 8.86 -5.42 6.61
C LEU A 57 10.17 -6.19 6.70
N ASP A 58 10.17 -7.40 7.26
CA ASP A 58 11.40 -8.20 7.41
C ASP A 58 12.00 -8.59 6.05
N GLU A 59 11.17 -8.98 5.08
CA GLU A 59 11.62 -9.33 3.73
C GLU A 59 12.27 -8.13 3.03
N VAL A 60 11.61 -6.97 3.03
CA VAL A 60 12.16 -5.74 2.41
C VAL A 60 13.42 -5.28 3.13
N ALA A 61 13.44 -5.34 4.47
CA ALA A 61 14.62 -5.00 5.26
C ALA A 61 15.81 -5.90 4.93
N GLY A 62 15.60 -7.21 4.81
CA GLY A 62 16.64 -8.18 4.42
C GLY A 62 17.19 -7.93 3.01
N VAL A 63 16.32 -7.57 2.06
CA VAL A 63 16.74 -7.19 0.69
C VAL A 63 17.57 -5.90 0.71
N LEU A 64 17.10 -4.86 1.40
CA LEU A 64 17.82 -3.58 1.52
C LEU A 64 19.18 -3.78 2.19
N TYR A 65 19.22 -4.55 3.27
CA TYR A 65 20.45 -4.95 3.94
C TYR A 65 21.43 -5.63 3.00
N GLY A 66 21.00 -6.68 2.28
CA GLY A 66 21.86 -7.42 1.38
C GLY A 66 22.35 -6.63 0.15
N LYS A 67 21.64 -5.55 -0.23
CA LYS A 67 22.03 -4.67 -1.34
C LYS A 67 22.94 -3.54 -0.91
N LEU A 68 22.74 -2.99 0.29
CA LEU A 68 23.45 -1.81 0.78
C LEU A 68 24.63 -2.19 1.67
N HIS A 69 24.66 -3.42 2.20
CA HIS A 69 25.77 -3.93 2.98
C HIS A 69 26.58 -4.94 2.14
N ASP A 70 27.68 -4.45 1.55
CA ASP A 70 28.54 -5.23 0.65
C ASP A 70 29.18 -6.44 1.35
N GLY A 71 28.68 -7.64 1.05
CA GLY A 71 29.40 -8.92 0.84
C GLY A 71 30.31 -9.52 1.93
N GLY A 72 30.68 -8.79 2.97
CA GLY A 72 31.54 -9.22 4.07
C GLY A 72 30.93 -9.00 5.46
N GLY A 73 29.69 -8.53 5.51
CA GLY A 73 28.91 -8.36 6.74
C GLY A 73 28.27 -9.65 7.25
N GLU A 74 27.77 -9.59 8.48
CA GLU A 74 26.96 -10.64 9.10
C GLU A 74 25.70 -10.94 8.25
N ALA A 75 25.09 -12.12 8.39
CA ALA A 75 23.84 -12.39 7.67
C ALA A 75 22.68 -11.60 8.29
N TRP A 76 21.67 -11.21 7.50
CA TRP A 76 20.45 -10.54 8.00
C TRP A 76 19.85 -11.25 9.23
N ALA A 77 19.81 -12.59 9.18
CA ALA A 77 19.26 -13.43 10.24
C ALA A 77 20.07 -13.42 11.55
N ALA A 78 21.34 -12.99 11.49
CA ALA A 78 22.26 -12.97 12.62
C ALA A 78 22.39 -11.59 13.28
N LEU A 79 21.81 -10.55 12.68
CA LEU A 79 21.77 -9.21 13.26
C LEU A 79 21.01 -9.18 14.59
N GLY A 80 21.53 -8.38 15.53
CA GLY A 80 20.87 -8.10 16.80
C GLY A 80 19.67 -7.15 16.66
N ALA A 81 18.84 -7.07 17.70
CA ALA A 81 17.63 -6.25 17.69
C ALA A 81 17.84 -4.76 17.36
N PRO A 82 18.88 -4.05 17.88
CA PRO A 82 19.10 -2.64 17.56
C PRO A 82 19.45 -2.42 16.08
N GLU A 83 20.29 -3.29 15.51
CA GLU A 83 20.72 -3.19 14.12
C GLU A 83 19.58 -3.52 13.16
N ARG A 84 18.79 -4.56 13.46
CA ARG A 84 17.58 -4.87 12.69
C ARG A 84 16.56 -3.75 12.73
N GLY A 85 16.42 -3.06 13.87
CA GLY A 85 15.49 -1.94 14.02
C GLY A 85 15.71 -0.85 12.96
N PHE A 86 16.96 -0.45 12.72
CA PHE A 86 17.29 0.52 11.69
C PHE A 86 16.82 0.09 10.29
N TRP A 87 17.05 -1.18 9.92
CA TRP A 87 16.67 -1.70 8.60
C TRP A 87 15.15 -1.86 8.44
N LEU A 88 14.46 -2.22 9.52
CA LEU A 88 13.00 -2.31 9.55
C LEU A 88 12.37 -0.91 9.38
N ASP A 89 12.91 0.11 10.04
CA ASP A 89 12.45 1.49 9.87
C ASP A 89 12.68 2.00 8.44
N LEU A 90 13.85 1.69 7.86
CA LEU A 90 14.15 2.02 6.47
C LEU A 90 13.22 1.30 5.49
N ALA A 91 12.92 0.02 5.74
CA ALA A 91 11.96 -0.75 4.95
C ALA A 91 10.55 -0.17 5.04
N ALA A 92 10.10 0.23 6.22
CA ALA A 92 8.80 0.89 6.41
C ALA A 92 8.71 2.18 5.60
N ALA A 93 9.75 3.02 5.65
CA ALA A 93 9.80 4.26 4.87
C ALA A 93 9.78 3.98 3.35
N ALA A 94 10.55 3.00 2.88
CA ALA A 94 10.60 2.63 1.47
C ALA A 94 9.24 2.09 0.96
N ILE A 95 8.56 1.27 1.76
CA ILE A 95 7.23 0.75 1.43
C ILE A 95 6.23 1.90 1.32
N ARG A 96 6.17 2.81 2.31
CA ARG A 96 5.27 3.96 2.27
C ARG A 96 5.53 4.88 1.08
N ALA A 97 6.79 5.07 0.71
CA ALA A 97 7.15 5.85 -0.48
C ALA A 97 6.66 5.18 -1.77
N ALA A 98 6.80 3.86 -1.88
CA ALA A 98 6.30 3.09 -3.02
C ALA A 98 4.77 3.12 -3.09
N ASP A 99 4.10 2.90 -1.96
CA ASP A 99 2.64 2.93 -1.82
C ASP A 99 2.10 4.33 -2.20
N SER A 100 2.76 5.41 -1.75
CA SER A 100 2.42 6.79 -2.14
C SER A 100 2.61 7.07 -3.63
N ALA A 101 3.64 6.49 -4.25
CA ALA A 101 3.87 6.61 -5.69
C ALA A 101 2.78 5.88 -6.49
N LEU A 102 2.32 4.71 -6.03
CA LEU A 102 1.21 3.98 -6.63
C LEU A 102 -0.10 4.77 -6.55
N LEU A 103 -0.42 5.37 -5.39
CA LEU A 103 -1.59 6.23 -5.23
C LEU A 103 -1.54 7.44 -6.17
N THR A 104 -0.38 8.08 -6.28
CA THR A 104 -0.18 9.21 -7.20
C THR A 104 -0.39 8.81 -8.66
N ALA A 105 0.13 7.65 -9.07
CA ALA A 105 -0.06 7.12 -10.42
C ALA A 105 -1.53 6.76 -10.71
N ALA A 106 -2.30 6.37 -9.69
CA ALA A 106 -3.74 6.14 -9.77
C ALA A 106 -4.57 7.43 -9.73
N GLY A 107 -3.93 8.61 -9.77
CA GLY A 107 -4.62 9.91 -9.73
C GLY A 107 -5.12 10.32 -8.35
N GLN A 108 -4.72 9.61 -7.28
CA GLN A 108 -5.06 9.94 -5.90
C GLN A 108 -3.94 10.75 -5.24
N GLN A 109 -4.30 11.66 -4.34
CA GLN A 109 -3.31 12.29 -3.47
C GLN A 109 -2.94 11.33 -2.34
N PRO A 110 -1.65 11.02 -2.12
CA PRO A 110 -1.26 10.23 -0.97
C PRO A 110 -1.67 10.96 0.33
N PRO A 111 -2.06 10.21 1.38
CA PRO A 111 -2.37 10.82 2.67
C PRO A 111 -1.15 11.64 3.13
N ARG A 112 -1.36 12.91 3.46
CA ARG A 112 -0.28 13.78 3.97
C ARG A 112 0.32 13.11 5.18
N THR A 113 1.56 12.65 5.06
CA THR A 113 2.34 12.13 6.19
C THR A 113 2.52 13.30 7.16
N ILE A 114 1.91 13.21 8.34
CA ILE A 114 2.25 14.11 9.45
C ILE A 114 3.65 13.66 9.90
N SER A 115 4.62 14.57 9.78
CA SER A 115 5.97 14.42 10.31
C SER A 115 5.99 14.34 11.82
#